data_AF-A0AAJ3EEG7-F1
#
_entry.id   AF-A0AAJ3EEG7-F1
#
_cell.length_a   1.000
_cell.length_b   1.000
_cell.length_c   1.000
_cell.angle_alpha   90.00
_cell.angle_beta   90.00
_cell.angle_gamma   90.00
#
_symmetry.space_group_name_H-M   'P 1'
#
loop_
_entity.id
_entity.type
_entity.pdbx_description
1 polymer ?
#
loop_
_entity_poly.entity_id
_entity_poly.type
_entity_poly.pdbx_seq_one_letter_code
_entity_poly.pdbx_strand_id
1 'polypeptide(L)'
;MRILIASVAVAASYFVASAAMASDDLKVQVLTRALAYRECVEAYARAHAGPGASPTEIADAANFRCQRQFEEFKSYYQVNVVDSFPIDESSEKTKSVTSQAKSYLQGLMDQSLKEVLDTAKGEAAAIVIDQRNR
;
A
#
# COMPACT_ATOMS: atom_id res chain seq x y z
N MET A 1 44.38 -9.57 18.70
CA MET A 1 42.91 -9.70 18.82
C MET A 1 42.25 -8.57 18.02
N ARG A 2 42.05 -8.75 16.70
CA ARG A 2 41.58 -7.71 15.75
C ARG A 2 40.61 -8.31 14.71
N ILE A 3 39.64 -9.13 15.13
CA ILE A 3 38.71 -9.81 14.19
C ILE A 3 37.23 -9.52 14.50
N LEU A 4 36.90 -8.63 15.44
CA LEU A 4 35.50 -8.47 15.90
C LEU A 4 34.71 -7.32 15.25
N ILE A 5 35.30 -6.51 14.36
CA ILE A 5 34.62 -5.32 13.81
C ILE A 5 33.97 -5.60 12.43
N ALA A 6 34.41 -6.64 11.71
CA ALA A 6 33.89 -6.94 10.38
C ALA A 6 32.49 -7.61 10.39
N SER A 7 32.14 -8.35 11.44
CA SER A 7 30.88 -9.11 11.50
C SER A 7 29.64 -8.23 11.72
N VAL A 8 29.78 -7.09 12.42
CA VAL A 8 28.65 -6.18 12.69
C VAL A 8 28.27 -5.36 11.44
N ALA A 9 29.25 -4.98 10.62
CA ALA A 9 29.00 -4.25 9.37
C ALA A 9 28.26 -5.12 8.35
N VAL A 10 28.61 -6.41 8.29
CA VAL A 10 28.00 -7.39 7.38
C VAL A 10 26.54 -7.67 7.75
N ALA A 11 26.22 -7.82 9.04
CA ALA A 11 24.84 -8.01 9.50
C ALA A 11 23.97 -6.78 9.19
N ALA A 12 24.44 -5.57 9.48
CA ALA A 12 23.69 -4.35 9.19
C ALA A 12 23.42 -4.17 7.68
N SER A 13 24.36 -4.55 6.81
CA SER A 13 24.17 -4.45 5.36
C SER A 13 23.11 -5.42 4.79
N TYR A 14 22.96 -6.62 5.37
CA TYR A 14 21.94 -7.56 4.92
C TYR A 14 20.51 -7.08 5.24
N PHE A 15 20.31 -6.41 6.38
CA PHE A 15 18.98 -5.96 6.80
C PHE A 15 18.49 -4.69 6.09
N VAL A 16 19.41 -3.79 5.73
CA VAL A 16 19.05 -2.63 4.89
C VAL A 16 18.64 -3.08 3.48
N ALA A 17 19.33 -4.09 2.94
CA ALA A 17 18.98 -4.68 1.66
C ALA A 17 17.58 -5.34 1.68
N SER A 18 17.20 -6.02 2.77
CA SER A 18 15.85 -6.61 2.88
C SER A 18 14.73 -5.58 2.97
N ALA A 19 14.95 -4.45 3.65
CA ALA A 19 13.95 -3.38 3.73
C ALA A 19 13.77 -2.65 2.38
N ALA A 20 14.85 -2.44 1.64
CA ALA A 20 14.79 -1.86 0.29
C ALA A 20 14.05 -2.79 -0.68
N MET A 21 14.37 -4.09 -0.67
CA MET A 21 13.67 -5.08 -1.49
C MET A 21 12.19 -5.23 -1.13
N ALA A 22 11.86 -5.26 0.16
CA ALA A 22 10.46 -5.28 0.62
C ALA A 22 9.68 -4.03 0.18
N SER A 23 10.32 -2.85 0.21
CA SER A 23 9.73 -1.59 -0.25
C SER A 23 9.45 -1.59 -1.75
N ASP A 24 10.35 -2.12 -2.58
CA ASP A 24 10.12 -2.16 -4.03
C ASP A 24 9.07 -3.21 -4.41
N ASP A 25 9.07 -4.37 -3.77
CA ASP A 25 8.01 -5.37 -3.92
C ASP A 25 6.64 -4.81 -3.52
N LEU A 26 6.57 -4.06 -2.39
CA LEU A 26 5.37 -3.35 -1.98
C LEU A 26 4.85 -2.41 -3.07
N LYS A 27 5.72 -1.57 -3.64
CA LYS A 27 5.31 -0.61 -4.68
C LYS A 27 4.72 -1.33 -5.89
N VAL A 28 5.36 -2.40 -6.35
CA VAL A 28 4.87 -3.18 -7.51
C VAL A 28 3.51 -3.81 -7.22
N GLN A 29 3.35 -4.41 -6.03
CA GLN A 29 2.08 -5.02 -5.66
C GLN A 29 0.98 -3.98 -5.45
N VAL A 30 1.27 -2.84 -4.81
CA VAL A 30 0.34 -1.72 -4.68
C VAL A 30 -0.09 -1.24 -6.07
N LEU A 31 0.84 -1.01 -7.00
CA LEU A 31 0.52 -0.57 -8.36
C LEU A 31 -0.40 -1.56 -9.09
N THR A 32 -0.09 -2.85 -9.00
CA THR A 32 -0.89 -3.90 -9.64
C THR A 32 -2.31 -3.94 -9.06
N ARG A 33 -2.44 -3.87 -7.74
CA ARG A 33 -3.74 -3.83 -7.06
C ARG A 33 -4.48 -2.54 -7.37
N ALA A 34 -3.77 -1.41 -7.42
CA ALA A 34 -4.32 -0.11 -7.74
C ALA A 34 -4.98 -0.08 -9.11
N LEU A 35 -4.35 -0.69 -10.12
CA LEU A 35 -4.94 -0.84 -11.44
C LEU A 35 -6.25 -1.64 -11.38
N ALA A 36 -6.24 -2.82 -10.73
CA ALA A 36 -7.45 -3.65 -10.60
C ALA A 36 -8.59 -2.95 -9.84
N TYR A 37 -8.26 -2.19 -8.80
CA TYR A 37 -9.24 -1.43 -8.03
C TYR A 37 -9.79 -0.24 -8.81
N ARG A 38 -8.93 0.52 -9.51
CA ARG A 38 -9.35 1.59 -10.40
C ARG A 38 -10.29 1.05 -11.48
N GLU A 39 -9.94 -0.05 -12.14
CA GLU A 39 -10.82 -0.70 -13.13
C GLU A 39 -12.19 -1.07 -12.52
N CYS A 40 -12.21 -1.63 -11.31
CA CYS A 40 -13.46 -1.94 -10.61
C CYS A 40 -14.30 -0.69 -10.33
N VAL A 41 -13.66 0.37 -9.84
CA VAL A 41 -14.29 1.65 -9.48
C VAL A 41 -14.83 2.36 -10.73
N GLU A 42 -14.03 2.44 -11.80
CA GLU A 42 -14.45 3.00 -13.07
C GLU A 42 -15.61 2.23 -13.70
N ALA A 43 -15.52 0.89 -13.74
CA ALA A 43 -16.57 0.05 -14.29
C ALA A 43 -17.89 0.24 -13.52
N TYR A 44 -17.82 0.33 -12.18
CA TYR A 44 -18.99 0.61 -11.36
C TYR A 44 -19.55 2.00 -11.65
N ALA A 45 -18.71 3.03 -11.68
CA ALA A 45 -19.13 4.41 -11.92
C ALA A 45 -19.82 4.56 -13.29
N ARG A 46 -19.27 3.97 -14.35
CA ARG A 46 -19.87 4.00 -15.69
C ARG A 46 -21.21 3.25 -15.76
N ALA A 47 -21.35 2.15 -15.03
CA ALA A 47 -22.58 1.35 -15.03
C ALA A 47 -23.75 2.03 -14.28
N HIS A 48 -23.44 2.93 -13.34
CA HIS A 48 -24.44 3.58 -12.47
C HIS A 48 -24.57 5.08 -12.73
N ALA A 49 -23.75 5.64 -13.61
CA ALA A 49 -23.89 7.02 -14.04
C ALA A 49 -25.17 7.19 -14.88
N GLY A 50 -25.86 8.31 -14.66
CA GLY A 50 -27.09 8.64 -15.36
C GLY A 50 -27.66 9.99 -14.93
N PRO A 51 -28.76 10.45 -15.58
CA PRO A 51 -29.40 11.70 -15.23
C PRO A 51 -29.87 11.70 -13.76
N GLY A 52 -29.38 12.66 -12.97
CA GLY A 52 -29.71 12.78 -11.54
C GLY A 52 -28.83 11.94 -10.60
N ALA A 53 -27.88 11.16 -11.14
CA ALA A 53 -26.91 10.44 -10.32
C ALA A 53 -26.03 11.40 -9.50
N SER A 54 -25.85 11.10 -8.22
CA SER A 54 -24.92 11.82 -7.35
C SER A 54 -23.49 11.29 -7.53
N PRO A 55 -22.52 12.12 -7.96
CA PRO A 55 -21.13 11.70 -8.13
C PRO A 55 -20.52 11.14 -6.84
N THR A 56 -20.81 11.78 -5.71
CA THR A 56 -20.27 11.38 -4.41
C THR A 56 -20.83 10.03 -3.96
N GLU A 57 -22.14 9.81 -4.09
CA GLU A 57 -22.78 8.56 -3.68
C GLU A 57 -22.29 7.37 -4.52
N ILE A 58 -22.13 7.56 -5.84
CA ILE A 58 -21.60 6.53 -6.71
C ILE A 58 -20.12 6.25 -6.40
N ALA A 59 -19.32 7.28 -6.16
CA ALA A 59 -17.92 7.09 -5.80
C ALA A 59 -17.75 6.35 -4.46
N ASP A 60 -18.60 6.65 -3.48
CA ASP A 60 -18.62 5.94 -2.19
C ASP A 60 -19.08 4.48 -2.33
N ALA A 61 -20.11 4.23 -3.12
CA ALA A 61 -20.60 2.88 -3.40
C ALA A 61 -19.58 2.04 -4.19
N ALA A 62 -18.92 2.64 -5.18
CA ALA A 62 -17.83 2.03 -5.94
C ALA A 62 -16.68 1.65 -5.00
N ASN A 63 -16.26 2.59 -4.15
CA ASN A 63 -15.21 2.35 -3.16
C ASN A 63 -15.58 1.18 -2.25
N PHE A 64 -16.75 1.20 -1.60
CA PHE A 64 -17.19 0.13 -0.71
C PHE A 64 -17.18 -1.25 -1.39
N ARG A 65 -17.67 -1.33 -2.63
CA ARG A 65 -17.74 -2.59 -3.38
C ARG A 65 -16.35 -3.11 -3.78
N CYS A 66 -15.44 -2.22 -4.16
CA CYS A 66 -14.13 -2.57 -4.68
C CYS A 66 -13.06 -2.66 -3.58
N GLN A 67 -13.30 -2.09 -2.39
CA GLN A 67 -12.34 -1.98 -1.28
C GLN A 67 -11.87 -3.34 -0.76
N ARG A 68 -12.69 -4.39 -0.84
CA ARG A 68 -12.31 -5.74 -0.40
C ARG A 68 -11.00 -6.23 -1.05
N GLN A 69 -10.74 -5.85 -2.30
CA GLN A 69 -9.49 -6.18 -3.00
C GLN A 69 -8.25 -5.52 -2.36
N PHE A 70 -8.42 -4.33 -1.80
CA PHE A 70 -7.37 -3.58 -1.12
C PHE A 70 -7.13 -4.06 0.32
N GLU A 71 -8.19 -4.46 1.01
CA GLU A 71 -8.09 -5.01 2.37
C GLU A 71 -7.37 -6.37 2.39
N GLU A 72 -7.65 -7.23 1.41
CA GLU A 72 -6.93 -8.51 1.24
C GLU A 72 -5.43 -8.28 1.03
N PHE A 73 -5.06 -7.27 0.24
CA PHE A 73 -3.66 -6.89 0.03
C PHE A 73 -2.99 -6.37 1.31
N LYS A 74 -3.66 -5.46 2.04
CA LYS A 74 -3.16 -4.95 3.32
C LYS A 74 -2.89 -6.09 4.30
N SER A 75 -3.84 -7.03 4.41
CA SER A 75 -3.70 -8.20 5.28
C SER A 75 -2.51 -9.08 4.87
N TYR A 76 -2.39 -9.38 3.57
CA TYR A 76 -1.26 -10.16 3.04
C TYR A 76 0.09 -9.50 3.34
N TYR A 77 0.25 -8.22 3.05
CA TYR A 77 1.51 -7.51 3.24
C TYR A 77 1.85 -7.32 4.72
N GLN A 78 0.84 -7.02 5.56
CA GLN A 78 1.02 -6.94 7.00
C GLN A 78 1.61 -8.24 7.55
N VAL A 79 1.04 -9.40 7.20
CA VAL A 79 1.49 -10.70 7.71
C VAL A 79 2.86 -11.10 7.16
N ASN A 80 3.03 -11.03 5.83
CA ASN A 80 4.18 -11.62 5.16
C ASN A 80 5.41 -10.72 5.12
N VAL A 81 5.25 -9.41 5.32
CA VAL A 81 6.34 -8.44 5.20
C VAL A 81 6.55 -7.66 6.49
N VAL A 82 5.52 -7.03 7.03
CA VAL A 82 5.66 -6.16 8.22
C VAL A 82 5.84 -6.99 9.49
N ASP A 83 4.98 -7.99 9.72
CA ASP A 83 5.01 -8.81 10.93
C ASP A 83 6.15 -9.82 10.91
N SER A 84 6.50 -10.31 9.72
CA SER A 84 7.65 -11.19 9.50
C SER A 84 8.98 -10.44 9.40
N PHE A 85 9.00 -9.11 9.52
CA PHE A 85 10.24 -8.33 9.48
C PHE A 85 11.12 -8.66 10.70
N PRO A 86 12.37 -9.10 10.50
CA PRO A 86 13.24 -9.53 11.59
C PRO A 86 13.63 -8.34 12.48
N ILE A 87 13.45 -8.52 13.79
CA ILE A 87 13.96 -7.58 14.81
C ILE A 87 15.27 -8.15 15.35
N ASP A 88 16.36 -7.40 15.18
CA ASP A 88 17.67 -7.80 15.65
C ASP A 88 17.88 -7.31 17.10
N GLU A 89 17.87 -8.25 18.04
CA GLU A 89 18.05 -7.96 19.46
C GLU A 89 19.52 -7.98 19.92
N SER A 90 20.49 -8.06 19.00
CA SER A 90 21.93 -8.11 19.31
C SER A 90 22.46 -6.88 20.05
N SER A 91 21.83 -5.73 19.86
CA SER A 91 22.10 -4.50 20.62
C SER A 91 20.90 -3.56 20.60
N GLU A 92 20.81 -2.66 21.60
CA GLU A 92 19.80 -1.59 21.63
C GLU A 92 19.79 -0.74 20.35
N LYS A 93 20.99 -0.46 19.81
CA LYS A 93 21.12 0.30 18.57
C LYS A 93 20.53 -0.45 17.38
N THR A 94 20.87 -1.73 17.24
CA THR A 94 20.37 -2.54 16.12
C THR A 94 18.86 -2.77 16.23
N LYS A 95 18.37 -3.06 17.42
CA LYS A 95 16.95 -3.21 17.72
C LYS A 95 16.16 -1.96 17.37
N SER A 96 16.68 -0.78 17.71
CA SER A 96 16.09 0.50 17.34
C SER A 96 16.02 0.69 15.83
N VAL A 97 17.10 0.41 15.10
CA VAL A 97 17.15 0.51 13.64
C VAL A 97 16.16 -0.45 12.97
N THR A 98 16.11 -1.73 13.38
CA THR A 98 15.18 -2.70 12.78
C THR A 98 13.73 -2.39 13.12
N SER A 99 13.46 -1.85 14.31
CA SER A 99 12.12 -1.39 14.69
C SER A 99 11.68 -0.19 13.84
N GLN A 100 12.58 0.77 13.61
CA GLN A 100 12.31 1.91 12.76
C GLN A 100 12.06 1.48 11.30
N ALA A 101 12.81 0.50 10.79
CA ALA A 101 12.59 -0.06 9.46
C ALA A 101 11.21 -0.74 9.34
N LYS A 102 10.80 -1.51 10.35
CA LYS A 102 9.45 -2.10 10.40
C LYS A 102 8.37 -1.01 10.38
N SER A 103 8.48 0.01 11.23
CA SER A 103 7.54 1.13 11.25
C SER A 103 7.50 1.89 9.92
N TYR A 104 8.64 2.05 9.26
CA TYR A 104 8.72 2.66 7.93
C TYR A 104 7.94 1.85 6.88
N LEU A 105 8.13 0.52 6.83
CA LEU A 105 7.40 -0.35 5.89
C LEU A 105 5.88 -0.31 6.13
N GLN A 106 5.46 -0.28 7.40
CA GLN A 106 4.05 -0.13 7.75
C GLN A 106 3.48 1.22 7.29
N GLY A 107 4.19 2.32 7.57
CA GLY A 107 3.77 3.66 7.13
C GLY A 107 3.70 3.79 5.61
N LEU A 108 4.66 3.20 4.89
CA LEU A 108 4.66 3.19 3.44
C LEU A 108 3.45 2.42 2.87
N MET A 109 3.11 1.27 3.47
CA MET A 109 1.91 0.51 3.08
C MET A 109 0.65 1.35 3.29
N ASP A 110 0.44 1.88 4.50
CA ASP A 110 -0.77 2.64 4.84
C ASP A 110 -0.93 3.90 3.95
N GLN A 111 0.16 4.62 3.71
CA GLN A 111 0.16 5.78 2.81
C GLN A 111 -0.19 5.38 1.38
N SER A 112 0.46 4.36 0.83
CA SER A 112 0.26 3.95 -0.56
C SER A 112 -1.18 3.46 -0.81
N LEU A 113 -1.77 2.75 0.16
CA LEU A 113 -3.18 2.33 0.07
C LEU A 113 -4.12 3.53 0.08
N LYS A 114 -3.89 4.48 0.99
CA LYS A 114 -4.69 5.69 1.09
C LYS A 114 -4.67 6.48 -0.22
N GLU A 115 -3.50 6.70 -0.80
CA GLU A 115 -3.34 7.46 -2.04
C GLU A 115 -4.12 6.82 -3.21
N VAL A 116 -4.08 5.49 -3.31
CA VAL A 116 -4.84 4.78 -4.36
C VAL A 116 -6.35 4.91 -4.16
N LEU A 117 -6.83 4.72 -2.93
CA LEU A 117 -8.26 4.84 -2.60
C LEU A 117 -8.77 6.26 -2.89
N ASP A 118 -8.03 7.27 -2.43
CA ASP A 118 -8.38 8.69 -2.61
C ASP A 118 -8.38 9.06 -4.12
N THR A 119 -7.41 8.56 -4.88
CA THR A 119 -7.33 8.79 -6.34
C THR A 119 -8.51 8.17 -7.09
N ALA A 120 -8.80 6.89 -6.86
CA ALA A 120 -9.88 6.21 -7.59
C ALA A 120 -11.26 6.79 -7.25
N LYS A 121 -11.47 7.22 -6.00
CA LYS A 121 -12.71 7.90 -5.60
C LYS A 121 -12.90 9.21 -6.38
N GLY A 122 -11.83 9.99 -6.55
CA GLY A 122 -11.84 11.18 -7.39
C GLY A 122 -12.16 10.88 -8.85
N GLU A 123 -11.58 9.81 -9.40
CA GLU A 123 -11.82 9.36 -10.78
C GLU A 123 -13.27 8.90 -11.00
N ALA A 124 -13.85 8.13 -10.08
CA ALA A 124 -15.25 7.75 -10.15
C ALA A 124 -16.20 8.96 -10.17
N ALA A 125 -15.96 9.93 -9.28
CA ALA A 125 -16.77 11.14 -9.25
C ALA A 125 -16.66 11.91 -10.58
N ALA A 126 -15.46 12.02 -11.15
CA ALA A 126 -15.23 12.67 -12.44
C ALA A 126 -15.97 11.95 -13.60
N ILE A 127 -15.97 10.61 -13.62
CA ILE A 127 -16.71 9.82 -14.61
C ILE A 127 -18.21 10.12 -14.56
N VAL A 128 -18.79 10.17 -13.36
CA VAL A 128 -20.23 10.44 -13.20
C VAL A 128 -20.57 11.87 -13.67
N ILE A 129 -19.72 12.84 -13.34
CA ILE A 129 -19.90 14.24 -13.79
C ILE A 129 -19.85 14.33 -15.31
N ASP A 130 -18.86 13.68 -15.95
CA ASP A 130 -18.71 13.68 -17.40
C ASP A 130 -19.95 13.07 -18.08
N GLN A 131 -20.42 11.91 -17.61
CA GLN A 131 -21.58 11.25 -18.20
C GLN A 131 -22.89 12.00 -17.96
N ARG A 132 -23.03 12.75 -16.87
CA ARG A 132 -24.21 13.59 -16.62
C ARG A 132 -24.33 14.75 -17.63
N ASN A 133 -23.20 15.23 -18.14
CA ASN A 133 -23.14 16.38 -19.04
C ASN A 133 -23.20 15.99 -20.53
N ARG A 134 -23.30 14.69 -20.84
CA ARG A 134 -23.48 14.14 -22.19
C ARG A 134 -24.96 13.88 -22.48
#